data_AF-A0A068NWY2-F1
#
_entry.id   AF-A0A068NWY2-F1
#
_cell.length_a   1.000
_cell.length_b   1.000
_cell.length_c   1.000
_cell.angle_alpha   90.00
_cell.angle_beta   90.00
_cell.angle_gamma   90.00
#
_symmetry.space_group_name_H-M   'P 1'
#
loop_
_entity.id
_entity.type
_entity.pdbx_description
1 polymer ?
#
loop_
_entity_poly.entity_id
_entity_poly.type
_entity_poly.pdbx_seq_one_letter_code
_entity_poly.pdbx_strand_id
1 'polypeptide(L)' 'MVDQKDVRGLRTARTEMSKRGIDIARSDLQLRHGVLMVRGVIVPMPGSNISDVKIEMDHIARLLRQKPEIREVILDCKYQ' A
#
# COMPACT_ATOMS: atom_id res chain seq x y z
N MET A 1 15.94 -1.65 17.12
CA MET A 1 16.63 -1.45 15.83
C MET A 1 15.60 -1.66 14.73
N VAL A 2 15.45 -0.72 13.79
CA VAL A 2 14.48 -0.86 12.69
C VAL A 2 15.09 -1.79 11.63
N ASP A 3 14.35 -2.80 11.17
CA ASP A 3 14.80 -3.70 10.12
C ASP A 3 14.95 -2.94 8.80
N GLN A 4 16.13 -2.99 8.18
CA GLN A 4 16.37 -2.30 6.90
C GLN A 4 15.50 -2.84 5.77
N LYS A 5 15.08 -4.12 5.82
CA LYS A 5 14.14 -4.70 4.85
C LYS A 5 12.77 -4.06 4.96
N ASP A 6 12.29 -3.85 6.19
CA ASP A 6 11.00 -3.20 6.43
C ASP A 6 11.01 -1.74 5.95
N VAL A 7 12.12 -1.01 6.14
CA VAL A 7 12.25 0.37 5.62
C VAL A 7 12.18 0.40 4.08
N ARG A 8 12.88 -0.55 3.43
CA ARG A 8 12.87 -0.66 1.96
C ARG A 8 11.50 -1.05 1.43
N GLY A 9 10.86 -2.06 2.03
CA GLY A 9 9.53 -2.49 1.65
C GLY A 9 8.49 -1.40 1.83
N LEU A 10 8.58 -0.60 2.90
CA LEU A 10 7.67 0.53 3.12
C LEU A 10 7.84 1.63 2.04
N ARG A 11 9.08 1.94 1.65
CA ARG A 11 9.35 2.87 0.55
C ARG A 11 8.81 2.35 -0.79
N THR A 12 8.99 1.07 -1.06
CA THR A 12 8.43 0.41 -2.26
C THR A 12 6.91 0.49 -2.26
N ALA A 13 6.25 0.18 -1.13
CA ALA A 13 4.80 0.23 -1.01
C ALA A 13 4.24 1.64 -1.30
N ARG A 14 4.82 2.68 -0.68
CA ARG A 14 4.43 4.08 -0.92
C ARG A 14 4.61 4.49 -2.39
N THR A 15 5.70 4.04 -3.00
CA THR A 15 6.02 4.34 -4.40
C THR A 15 5.01 3.69 -5.35
N GLU A 16 4.68 2.42 -5.16
CA GLU A 16 3.73 1.69 -6.02
C GLU A 16 2.30 2.23 -5.90
N MET A 17 1.86 2.58 -4.69
CA MET A 17 0.57 3.25 -4.48
C MET A 17 0.52 4.61 -5.18
N SER A 18 1.58 5.41 -5.05
CA SER A 18 1.64 6.72 -5.70
C SER A 18 1.62 6.62 -7.22
N LYS A 19 2.38 5.69 -7.81
CA LYS A 19 2.43 5.45 -9.26
C LYS A 19 1.08 5.06 -9.84
N ARG A 20 0.25 4.37 -9.07
CA ARG A 20 -1.09 3.91 -9.50
C ARG A 20 -2.18 4.95 -9.22
N GLY A 21 -1.82 6.13 -8.70
CA GLY A 21 -2.78 7.19 -8.43
C GLY A 21 -3.62 6.93 -7.18
N ILE A 22 -3.09 6.21 -6.20
CA ILE A 22 -3.73 6.02 -4.89
C ILE A 22 -3.18 7.05 -3.91
N ASP A 23 -4.06 7.87 -3.35
CA ASP A 23 -3.70 8.79 -2.27
C ASP A 23 -3.75 8.08 -0.92
N ILE A 24 -2.61 8.18 -0.23
CA ILE A 24 -2.35 7.58 1.08
C ILE A 24 -2.10 8.63 2.17
N ALA A 25 -2.40 9.91 1.90
CA ALA A 25 -2.19 10.99 2.86
C ALA A 25 -2.98 10.79 4.17
N ARG A 26 -4.11 10.10 4.10
CA ARG A 26 -4.99 9.76 5.24
C ARG A 26 -4.90 8.29 5.66
N SER A 27 -3.86 7.59 5.22
CA SER A 27 -3.61 6.21 5.63
C SER A 27 -2.29 6.05 6.36
N ASP A 28 -2.31 5.14 7.33
CA ASP A 28 -1.13 4.71 8.06
C ASP A 28 -0.61 3.41 7.43
N LEU A 29 0.62 3.46 6.93
CA LEU A 29 1.32 2.30 6.37
C LEU A 29 2.42 1.88 7.34
N GLN A 30 2.34 0.65 7.80
CA GLN A 30 3.36 0.05 8.65
C GLN A 30 3.80 -1.29 8.08
N LEU A 31 5.10 -1.49 7.94
CA LEU A 31 5.69 -2.77 7.59
C LEU A 31 6.44 -3.30 8.82
N ARG A 32 6.09 -4.50 9.27
CA ARG A 32 6.77 -5.17 10.38
C ARG A 32 6.99 -6.64 10.04
N HIS A 33 8.24 -7.08 10.05
CA HIS A 33 8.61 -8.47 9.77
C HIS A 33 8.00 -8.99 8.45
N GLY A 34 8.01 -8.14 7.41
CA GLY A 34 7.43 -8.47 6.10
C GLY A 34 5.89 -8.48 6.02
N VAL A 35 5.16 -8.04 7.05
CA VAL A 35 3.71 -7.85 7.01
C VAL A 35 3.38 -6.37 6.86
N LEU A 36 2.83 -5.99 5.70
CA LEU A 36 2.38 -4.62 5.43
C LEU A 36 0.95 -4.44 5.92
N MET A 37 0.74 -3.58 6.92
CA MET A 37 -0.56 -3.13 7.37
C MET A 37 -0.89 -1.77 6.74
N VAL A 38 -2.03 -1.70 6.07
CA VAL A 38 -2.58 -0.45 5.50
C VAL A 38 -3.85 -0.13 6.26
N ARG A 39 -3.86 1.00 6.95
CA ARG A 39 -4.99 1.43 7.79
C ARG A 39 -5.46 2.83 7.45
N GLY A 40 -6.72 3.15 7.72
CA GLY A 40 -7.27 4.50 7.55
C GLY A 40 -8.11 4.62 6.30
N VAL A 41 -7.98 5.74 5.58
CA VAL A 41 -8.80 6.03 4.39
C VAL A 41 -7.92 6.06 3.15
N ILE A 42 -8.36 5.36 2.12
CA ILE A 42 -7.75 5.35 0.79
C ILE A 42 -8.68 6.05 -0.18
N VAL A 43 -8.15 7.05 -0.89
CA VAL A 43 -8.88 7.80 -1.92
C VAL A 43 -8.11 7.77 -3.23
N PRO A 44 -8.79 7.83 -4.38
CA PRO A 44 -8.11 8.00 -5.65
C PRO A 44 -7.51 9.40 -5.72
N MET A 45 -6.32 9.53 -6.31
CA MET A 45 -5.72 10.83 -6.56
C MET A 45 -6.56 11.60 -7.59
N PRO A 46 -6.61 12.95 -7.48
CA PRO A 46 -7.25 13.79 -8.50
C PRO A 46 -6.68 13.52 -9.90
N GLY A 47 -7.56 13.26 -10.86
CA GLY A 47 -7.17 12.96 -12.24
C GLY A 47 -6.71 11.51 -12.49
N SER A 48 -6.81 10.61 -11.50
CA SER A 48 -6.60 9.19 -11.72
C SER A 48 -7.81 8.55 -12.42
N ASN A 49 -7.54 7.59 -13.31
CA ASN A 49 -8.58 6.83 -14.03
C ASN A 49 -9.08 5.62 -13.23
N ILE A 50 -9.05 5.70 -11.90
CA ILE A 50 -9.45 4.59 -11.03
C ILE A 50 -10.98 4.58 -10.93
N SER A 51 -11.61 3.56 -11.51
CA SER A 51 -13.06 3.34 -11.42
C SER A 51 -13.48 2.68 -10.10
N ASP A 52 -12.66 1.74 -9.61
CA ASP A 52 -12.88 1.04 -8.34
C ASP A 52 -11.57 0.95 -7.55
N VAL A 53 -11.50 1.73 -6.48
CA VAL A 53 -10.34 1.83 -5.58
C VAL A 53 -10.06 0.51 -4.89
N LYS A 54 -11.09 -0.27 -4.56
CA LYS A 54 -10.94 -1.54 -3.86
C LYS A 54 -10.28 -2.57 -4.76
N ILE A 55 -10.75 -2.70 -6.01
CA ILE A 55 -10.15 -3.61 -7.00
C ILE A 55 -8.68 -3.23 -7.25
N GLU A 56 -8.41 -1.93 -7.40
CA GLU A 56 -7.04 -1.46 -7.63
C GLU A 56 -6.13 -1.74 -6.41
N MET A 57 -6.64 -1.55 -5.20
CA MET A 57 -5.90 -1.88 -3.98
C MET A 57 -5.63 -3.39 -3.84
N ASP A 58 -6.54 -4.25 -4.27
CA ASP A 58 -6.32 -5.70 -4.33
C ASP A 58 -5.20 -6.06 -5.33
N HIS A 59 -5.16 -5.40 -6.50
CA HIS A 59 -4.06 -5.55 -7.46
C HIS A 59 -2.71 -5.10 -6.87
N ILE A 60 -2.70 -3.96 -6.18
CA ILE A 60 -1.51 -3.45 -5.49
C ILE A 60 -1.06 -4.44 -4.42
N ALA A 61 -1.96 -4.96 -3.60
CA ALA A 61 -1.62 -5.93 -2.58
C ALA A 61 -0.98 -7.20 -3.18
N ARG A 62 -1.51 -7.70 -4.30
CA ARG A 62 -0.91 -8.84 -5.03
C ARG A 62 0.49 -8.52 -5.55
N LEU A 63 0.67 -7.35 -6.16
CA LEU A 63 1.98 -6.90 -6.66
C LEU A 63 2.99 -6.76 -5.52
N LEU A 64 2.58 -6.16 -4.40
CA LEU A 64 3.47 -5.95 -3.25
C LEU A 64 3.89 -7.27 -2.62
N ARG A 65 3.03 -8.29 -2.55
CA ARG A 65 3.39 -9.64 -2.09
C ARG A 65 4.41 -10.37 -2.97
N GLN A 66 4.63 -9.91 -4.21
CA GLN A 66 5.70 -10.45 -5.07
C GLN A 66 7.08 -9.86 -4.73
N LYS A 67 7.15 -8.82 -3.88
CA LYS A 67 8.40 -8.20 -3.46
C LYS A 67 9.03 -9.02 -2.33
N PRO A 68 10.35 -9.25 -2.36
CA PRO A 68 11.02 -10.09 -1.35
C PRO A 68 10.95 -9.49 0.08
N GLU A 69 10.71 -8.19 0.21
CA GLU A 69 10.56 -7.52 1.50
C GLU A 69 9.15 -7.65 2.11
N ILE A 70 8.15 -8.08 1.34
CA ILE A 70 6.74 -8.11 1.76
C ILE A 70 6.20 -9.53 1.55
N ARG A 71 5.98 -10.23 2.66
CA ARG A 71 5.38 -11.56 2.69
C ARG A 71 3.86 -11.50 2.63
N GLU A 72 3.27 -10.53 3.31
CA GLU A 72 1.82 -10.40 3.44
C GLU A 72 1.39 -8.93 3.44
N VAL A 73 0.17 -8.69 2.97
CA VAL A 73 -0.46 -7.37 2.95
C VAL A 73 -1.84 -7.50 3.56
N ILE A 74 -2.10 -6.71 4.60
CA ILE A 74 -3.38 -6.62 5.32
C ILE A 74 -3.98 -5.25 5.00
N LEU A 75 -5.18 -5.27 4.41
CA LEU A 75 -5.94 -4.07 4.07
C LEU A 75 -7.06 -3.89 5.11
N ASP A 76 -6.83 -2.98 6.06
CA ASP A 76 -7.80 -2.57 7.08
C ASP A 76 -8.13 -1.09 6.88
N CYS A 77 -8.65 -0.77 5.70
CA CYS A 77 -8.90 0.60 5.26
C CYS A 77 -10.30 0.78 4.69
N LYS A 78 -10.79 2.01 4.74
CA LYS A 78 -12.04 2.43 4.12
C LYS A 78 -11.73 3.04 2.75
N TYR A 79 -12.47 2.61 1.75
CA TYR A 79 -12.42 3.15 0.40
C TYR A 79 -13.47 4.26 0.27
N GLN A 80 -13.06 5.41 -0.25
CA GLN A 80 -13.92 6.59 -0.48
C GLN A 80 -13.78 7.10 -1.91
#